data_AF-A0A1Z9AR35-F1
#
_entry.id   AF-A0A1Z9AR35-F1
#
_cell.length_a   1.000
_cell.length_b   1.000
_cell.length_c   1.000
_cell.angle_alpha   90.00
_cell.angle_beta   90.00
_cell.angle_gamma   90.00
#
_symmetry.space_group_name_H-M   'P 1'
#
loop_
_entity.id
_entity.type
_entity.pdbx_description
1 polymer ?
#
loop_
_entity_poly.entity_id
_entity_poly.type
_entity_poly.pdbx_seq_one_letter_code
_entity_poly.pdbx_strand_id
1 'polypeptide(L)'
;MRKLMLRMASIALLGVSFVANANWVERGFDHYDNLGNETITLTYDDLGSHEYVKLNWDLFIIDTWDGYEDGSSNATDFWGFSVDGNEYVWSFQASANVSRDNNPDRTGVRYYGDVSSLPVTAYRTIPMVMYYENYNDGWIIPHTGESLTITFFARGLQSLHDESWAISDVFIATGNSEIALNEIGNLQDVSTPGNPLVMAGLLFPILYLIRKTKK
;
A
#
# COMPACT_ATOMS: atom_id res chain seq x y z
N MET A 1 -17.70 -39.40 -49.73
CA MET A 1 -17.91 -39.05 -48.30
C MET A 1 -17.68 -37.56 -48.12
N ARG A 2 -18.75 -36.78 -47.92
CA ARG A 2 -18.69 -35.31 -47.76
C ARG A 2 -18.12 -34.98 -46.36
N LYS A 3 -17.02 -34.22 -46.30
CA LYS A 3 -16.44 -33.75 -45.03
C LYS A 3 -17.34 -32.67 -44.43
N LEU A 4 -17.76 -32.93 -43.19
CA LEU A 4 -18.54 -32.06 -42.33
C LEU A 4 -17.68 -30.85 -41.91
N MET A 5 -18.08 -29.63 -42.28
CA MET A 5 -17.49 -28.39 -41.77
C MET A 5 -17.99 -28.17 -40.34
N LEU A 6 -17.11 -28.29 -39.35
CA LEU A 6 -17.37 -27.85 -37.99
C LEU A 6 -17.06 -26.35 -37.91
N ARG A 7 -18.08 -25.50 -37.78
CA ARG A 7 -17.90 -24.09 -37.45
C ARG A 7 -17.53 -23.99 -35.98
N MET A 8 -16.27 -23.64 -35.68
CA MET A 8 -15.90 -23.16 -34.34
C MET A 8 -16.54 -21.79 -34.13
N ALA A 9 -17.53 -21.74 -33.25
CA ALA A 9 -17.96 -20.48 -32.66
C ALA A 9 -16.82 -20.00 -31.77
N SER A 10 -16.14 -18.93 -32.18
CA SER A 10 -15.23 -18.20 -31.32
C SER A 10 -16.07 -17.43 -30.33
N ILE A 11 -16.12 -17.89 -29.08
CA ILE A 11 -16.60 -17.07 -27.97
C ILE A 11 -15.50 -16.05 -27.73
N ALA A 12 -15.72 -14.83 -28.23
CA ALA A 12 -14.93 -13.68 -27.82
C ALA A 12 -15.23 -13.46 -26.33
N LEU A 13 -14.31 -13.89 -25.47
CA LEU A 13 -14.30 -13.47 -24.07
C LEU A 13 -13.96 -11.98 -24.10
N LEU A 14 -14.98 -11.13 -24.07
CA LEU A 14 -14.82 -9.71 -23.78
C LEU A 14 -14.29 -9.62 -22.35
N GLY A 15 -12.97 -9.59 -22.20
CA GLY A 15 -12.33 -9.08 -21.00
C GLY A 15 -12.70 -7.61 -20.92
N VAL A 16 -13.78 -7.30 -20.21
CA VAL A 16 -14.10 -5.93 -19.83
C VAL A 16 -12.99 -5.54 -18.87
N SER A 17 -12.01 -4.78 -19.36
CA SER A 17 -10.97 -4.20 -18.54
C SER A 17 -11.66 -3.24 -17.56
N PHE A 18 -11.86 -3.66 -16.32
CA PHE A 18 -12.43 -2.83 -15.24
C PHE A 18 -11.53 -1.65 -14.84
N VAL A 19 -10.38 -1.47 -15.50
CA VAL A 19 -9.43 -0.36 -15.29
C VAL A 19 -9.96 1.01 -15.76
N ALA A 20 -11.26 1.14 -16.04
CA ALA A 20 -11.80 2.27 -16.78
C ALA A 20 -11.98 3.60 -16.00
N ASN A 21 -11.56 3.72 -14.74
CA ASN A 21 -11.83 4.95 -13.97
C ASN A 21 -10.73 5.42 -13.01
N ALA A 22 -9.51 4.87 -13.10
CA ALA A 22 -8.39 5.36 -12.29
C ALA A 22 -7.44 6.23 -13.11
N ASN A 23 -7.19 7.47 -12.68
CA ASN A 23 -6.15 8.34 -13.24
C ASN A 23 -4.97 8.40 -12.26
N TRP A 24 -3.77 8.19 -12.76
CA TRP A 24 -2.57 8.20 -11.94
C TRP A 24 -2.14 9.62 -11.58
N VAL A 25 -1.81 9.83 -10.32
CA VAL A 25 -1.33 11.09 -9.76
C VAL A 25 0.15 10.99 -9.39
N GLU A 26 0.53 9.94 -8.65
CA GLU A 26 1.89 9.67 -8.20
C GLU A 26 2.24 8.20 -8.38
N ARG A 27 3.51 7.91 -8.70
CA ARG A 27 4.04 6.57 -8.83
C ARG A 27 5.49 6.49 -8.37
N GLY A 28 5.71 5.86 -7.22
CA GLY A 28 7.03 5.47 -6.75
C GLY A 28 7.80 6.62 -6.10
N PHE A 29 7.11 7.49 -5.34
CA PHE A 29 7.81 8.41 -4.45
C PHE A 29 8.34 7.63 -3.25
N ASP A 30 9.63 7.84 -2.96
CA ASP A 30 10.35 7.19 -1.86
C ASP A 30 10.91 8.20 -0.87
N HIS A 31 10.92 7.83 0.41
CA HIS A 31 11.64 8.56 1.46
C HIS A 31 12.17 7.60 2.53
N TYR A 32 13.40 7.12 2.33
CA TYR A 32 14.06 6.15 3.21
C TYR A 32 14.85 6.77 4.38
N ASP A 33 15.02 8.10 4.39
CA ASP A 33 15.66 8.75 5.52
C ASP A 33 14.78 8.58 6.77
N ASN A 34 15.41 8.20 7.89
CA ASN A 34 14.69 8.05 9.14
C ASN A 34 14.12 9.40 9.57
N LEU A 35 12.82 9.40 9.85
CA LEU A 35 12.10 10.54 10.42
C LEU A 35 11.67 10.20 11.85
N GLY A 36 11.81 11.17 12.75
CA GLY A 36 11.25 11.14 14.09
C GLY A 36 9.87 11.79 14.07
N ASN A 37 9.74 12.96 14.70
CA ASN A 37 8.49 13.74 14.74
C ASN A 37 8.32 14.70 13.54
N GLU A 38 9.22 14.63 12.56
CA GLU A 38 9.13 15.37 11.31
C GLU A 38 7.96 14.88 10.43
N THR A 39 7.68 15.62 9.36
CA THR A 39 6.58 15.35 8.43
C THR A 39 7.05 15.37 6.99
N ILE A 40 6.44 14.53 6.15
CA ILE A 40 6.55 14.60 4.68
C ILE A 40 5.22 15.14 4.14
N THR A 41 5.25 16.22 3.37
CA THR A 41 4.05 16.76 2.72
C THR A 41 4.21 16.68 1.20
N LEU A 42 3.22 16.07 0.55
CA LEU A 42 3.09 15.99 -0.89
C LEU A 42 1.85 16.79 -1.32
N THR A 43 1.99 17.63 -2.33
CA THR A 43 0.90 18.44 -2.88
C THR A 43 0.83 18.24 -4.39
N TYR A 44 -0.37 17.94 -4.86
CA TYR A 44 -0.68 17.76 -6.28
C TYR A 44 -1.84 18.67 -6.64
N ASP A 45 -1.74 19.33 -7.79
CA ASP A 45 -2.78 20.20 -8.34
C ASP A 45 -3.29 19.64 -9.67
N ASP A 46 -4.31 20.29 -10.23
CA ASP A 46 -4.88 19.96 -11.55
C ASP A 46 -5.37 18.50 -11.70
N LEU A 47 -5.92 17.91 -10.63
CA LEU A 47 -6.31 16.49 -10.58
C LEU A 47 -7.50 16.10 -11.48
N GLY A 48 -8.18 17.09 -12.07
CA GLY A 48 -9.39 16.89 -12.86
C GLY A 48 -10.57 16.38 -12.03
N SER A 49 -11.69 16.08 -12.70
CA SER A 49 -12.91 15.60 -12.04
C SER A 49 -12.75 14.16 -11.55
N HIS A 50 -13.01 13.95 -10.26
CA HIS A 50 -13.05 12.64 -9.60
C HIS A 50 -13.93 12.69 -8.34
N GLU A 51 -14.18 11.55 -7.71
CA GLU A 51 -14.93 11.46 -6.44
C GLU A 51 -14.13 10.84 -5.29
N TYR A 52 -13.03 10.15 -5.60
CA TYR A 52 -12.19 9.44 -4.65
C TYR A 52 -10.72 9.54 -5.04
N VAL A 53 -9.85 9.41 -4.04
CA VAL A 53 -8.43 9.11 -4.18
C VAL A 53 -8.12 7.76 -3.57
N LYS A 54 -7.23 6.98 -4.19
CA LYS A 54 -6.61 5.80 -3.62
C LYS A 54 -5.15 6.08 -3.36
N LEU A 55 -4.70 5.78 -2.15
CA LEU A 55 -3.34 5.96 -1.68
C LEU A 55 -2.75 4.58 -1.30
N ASN A 56 -1.56 4.25 -1.78
CA ASN A 56 -0.80 3.06 -1.40
C ASN A 56 0.64 3.47 -1.11
N TRP A 57 1.27 2.84 -0.12
CA TRP A 57 2.69 3.00 0.20
C TRP A 57 3.17 1.83 1.04
N ASP A 58 4.48 1.68 1.11
CA ASP A 58 5.14 0.82 2.08
C ASP A 58 5.55 1.63 3.30
N LEU A 59 5.43 1.03 4.49
CA LEU A 59 5.69 1.68 5.76
C LEU A 59 6.76 0.92 6.55
N PHE A 60 7.75 1.66 7.04
CA PHE A 60 8.77 1.17 7.97
C PHE A 60 8.57 1.84 9.32
N ILE A 61 8.36 1.04 10.35
CA ILE A 61 8.42 1.45 11.75
C ILE A 61 9.70 0.90 12.35
N ILE A 62 10.58 1.80 12.79
CA ILE A 62 11.99 1.52 13.03
C ILE A 62 12.31 1.71 14.50
N ASP A 63 13.12 0.78 15.01
CA ASP A 63 13.60 0.67 16.38
C ASP A 63 12.47 0.39 17.39
N THR A 64 12.38 1.10 18.51
CA THR A 64 11.53 0.70 19.65
C THR A 64 10.39 1.65 19.94
N TRP A 65 9.34 1.56 19.15
CA TRP A 65 8.08 2.25 19.42
C TRP A 65 7.33 1.64 20.61
N ASP A 66 6.94 2.51 21.53
CA ASP A 66 6.29 2.26 22.80
C ASP A 66 4.78 2.06 22.68
N GLY A 67 4.16 2.28 21.52
CA GLY A 67 2.71 2.07 21.33
C GLY A 67 1.85 3.01 22.20
N TYR A 68 0.69 2.54 22.69
CA TYR A 68 -0.19 3.31 23.57
C TYR A 68 -0.60 2.60 24.85
N GLU A 69 -0.88 3.38 25.89
CA GLU A 69 -1.40 2.92 27.18
C GLU A 69 -2.52 3.85 27.67
N ASP A 70 -3.76 3.33 27.76
CA ASP A 70 -4.93 4.10 28.22
C ASP A 70 -4.72 4.66 29.64
N GLY A 71 -4.78 5.97 29.80
CA GLY A 71 -4.67 6.64 31.10
C GLY A 71 -3.24 6.76 31.65
N SER A 72 -2.23 6.44 30.83
CA SER A 72 -0.82 6.62 31.16
C SER A 72 -0.30 7.97 30.68
N SER A 73 0.68 8.51 31.41
CA SER A 73 1.47 9.67 30.97
C SER A 73 2.77 9.27 30.25
N ASN A 74 2.99 7.97 30.03
CA ASN A 74 4.11 7.48 29.23
C ASN A 74 3.99 7.99 27.79
N ALA A 75 5.14 8.15 27.11
CA ALA A 75 5.16 8.56 25.71
C ALA A 75 4.30 7.59 24.91
N THR A 76 3.33 8.16 24.18
CA THR A 76 2.48 7.38 23.29
C THR A 76 2.93 7.68 21.86
N ASP A 77 3.36 6.65 21.17
CA ASP A 77 3.89 6.78 19.83
C ASP A 77 2.79 6.58 18.81
N PHE A 78 2.65 7.57 17.94
CA PHE A 78 1.68 7.57 16.88
C PHE A 78 2.36 7.79 15.54
N TRP A 79 1.90 7.05 14.54
CA TRP A 79 2.15 7.33 13.14
C TRP A 79 0.81 7.59 12.45
N GLY A 80 0.82 8.46 11.46
CA GLY A 80 -0.39 8.73 10.72
C GLY A 80 -0.12 9.46 9.42
N PHE A 81 -1.21 9.70 8.72
CA PHE A 81 -1.23 10.58 7.58
C PHE A 81 -2.48 11.46 7.61
N SER A 82 -2.48 12.53 6.82
CA SER A 82 -3.66 13.37 6.64
C SER A 82 -3.94 13.60 5.17
N VAL A 83 -5.21 13.70 4.81
CA VAL A 83 -5.68 14.17 3.49
C VAL A 83 -6.41 15.48 3.68
N ASP A 84 -5.86 16.55 3.10
CA ASP A 84 -6.36 17.93 3.21
C ASP A 84 -6.61 18.36 4.67
N GLY A 85 -5.69 17.94 5.55
CA GLY A 85 -5.75 18.21 7.00
C GLY A 85 -6.64 17.26 7.81
N ASN A 86 -7.34 16.31 7.19
CA ASN A 86 -8.09 15.28 7.91
C ASN A 86 -7.16 14.12 8.28
N GLU A 87 -6.93 13.92 9.58
CA GLU A 87 -5.94 12.96 10.09
C GLU A 87 -6.48 11.54 10.27
N TYR A 88 -5.61 10.56 9.99
CA TYR A 88 -5.77 9.14 10.21
C TYR A 88 -4.55 8.64 10.98
N VAL A 89 -4.74 8.22 12.23
CA VAL A 89 -3.65 8.06 13.21
C VAL A 89 -3.77 6.75 13.97
N TRP A 90 -2.66 6.04 14.08
CA TRP A 90 -2.53 4.81 14.84
C TRP A 90 -1.23 4.77 15.63
N SER A 91 -1.26 3.96 16.67
CA SER A 91 -0.12 3.60 17.48
C SER A 91 0.48 2.28 16.99
N PHE A 92 1.80 2.19 17.13
CA PHE A 92 2.56 1.00 16.75
C PHE A 92 3.36 0.52 17.94
N GLN A 93 3.35 -0.79 18.18
CA GLN A 93 4.17 -1.45 19.18
C GLN A 93 5.30 -2.21 18.49
N ALA A 94 6.52 -1.69 18.59
CA ALA A 94 7.70 -2.37 18.08
C ALA A 94 8.43 -3.18 19.17
N SER A 95 8.09 -3.04 20.47
CA SER A 95 8.70 -3.80 21.58
C SER A 95 7.71 -4.76 22.28
N ALA A 96 8.20 -5.88 22.87
CA ALA A 96 7.34 -6.97 23.37
C ALA A 96 6.77 -6.77 24.79
N ASN A 97 7.09 -5.67 25.48
CA ASN A 97 6.76 -5.52 26.90
C ASN A 97 5.80 -4.33 27.09
N VAL A 98 4.58 -4.66 27.51
CA VAL A 98 3.58 -3.82 28.20
C VAL A 98 2.80 -2.74 27.43
N SER A 99 3.02 -2.52 26.14
CA SER A 99 2.21 -1.58 25.36
C SER A 99 1.18 -2.23 24.43
N ARG A 100 0.18 -1.46 24.00
CA ARG A 100 -0.81 -1.84 23.00
C ARG A 100 -0.52 -1.15 21.67
N ASP A 101 -0.97 -1.74 20.58
CA ASP A 101 -1.07 -1.08 19.27
C ASP A 101 -2.52 -1.13 18.78
N ASN A 102 -2.89 -0.17 17.95
CA ASN A 102 -4.20 -0.14 17.27
C ASN A 102 -4.05 -0.04 15.74
N ASN A 103 -2.87 -0.40 15.22
CA ASN A 103 -2.58 -0.39 13.80
C ASN A 103 -3.61 -1.24 13.02
N PRO A 104 -4.23 -0.75 11.94
CA PRO A 104 -5.19 -1.49 11.15
C PRO A 104 -4.56 -2.68 10.42
N ASP A 105 -3.27 -2.58 10.06
CA ASP A 105 -2.57 -3.59 9.30
C ASP A 105 -1.92 -4.65 10.19
N ARG A 106 -2.24 -5.92 9.93
CA ARG A 106 -1.74 -7.10 10.68
C ARG A 106 -0.78 -7.95 9.85
N THR A 107 -0.44 -7.53 8.64
CA THR A 107 0.41 -8.26 7.70
C THR A 107 1.90 -7.96 7.85
N GLY A 108 2.25 -6.92 8.61
CA GLY A 108 3.62 -6.44 8.76
C GLY A 108 4.63 -7.52 9.19
N VAL A 109 5.79 -7.51 8.54
CA VAL A 109 6.92 -8.40 8.80
C VAL A 109 7.87 -7.74 9.80
N ARG A 110 8.25 -8.48 10.85
CA ARG A 110 9.20 -8.01 11.86
C ARG A 110 10.61 -8.53 11.59
N TYR A 111 11.54 -7.60 11.41
CA TYR A 111 12.97 -7.84 11.35
C TYR A 111 13.59 -7.54 12.71
N TYR A 112 14.44 -8.45 13.19
CA TYR A 112 15.07 -8.36 14.51
C TYR A 112 16.56 -8.71 14.41
N GLY A 113 17.43 -7.80 14.85
CA GLY A 113 18.88 -8.00 14.88
C GLY A 113 19.58 -7.72 13.55
N ASP A 114 19.12 -8.31 12.44
CA ASP A 114 19.65 -8.04 11.10
C ASP A 114 18.60 -7.36 10.22
N VAL A 115 18.91 -6.14 9.80
CA VAL A 115 18.08 -5.29 8.93
C VAL A 115 18.82 -4.90 7.65
N SER A 116 19.97 -5.51 7.36
CA SER A 116 20.86 -5.14 6.26
C SER A 116 20.26 -5.32 4.86
N SER A 117 19.16 -6.09 4.74
CA SER A 117 18.40 -6.25 3.51
C SER A 117 17.37 -5.14 3.27
N LEU A 118 17.13 -4.27 4.24
CA LEU A 118 16.14 -3.20 4.15
C LEU A 118 16.80 -1.90 3.67
N PRO A 119 16.06 -1.03 2.98
CA PRO A 119 16.57 0.27 2.51
C PRO A 119 16.61 1.34 3.61
N VAL A 120 16.36 0.99 4.87
CA VAL A 120 16.31 1.91 6.02
C VAL A 120 17.48 1.68 6.98
N THR A 121 17.82 2.68 7.77
CA THR A 121 18.82 2.55 8.83
C THR A 121 18.11 2.29 10.16
N ALA A 122 18.64 1.41 11.00
CA ALA A 122 18.21 1.27 12.39
C ALA A 122 19.42 1.47 13.29
N TYR A 123 19.25 2.16 14.42
CA TYR A 123 20.39 2.68 15.17
C TYR A 123 20.68 1.93 16.46
N ARG A 124 19.75 1.07 16.91
CA ARG A 124 19.93 0.29 18.15
C ARG A 124 20.94 -0.85 17.93
N THR A 125 21.61 -1.22 19.02
CA THR A 125 22.52 -2.38 19.06
C THR A 125 21.83 -3.68 18.60
N ILE A 126 20.54 -3.80 18.90
CA ILE A 126 19.69 -4.83 18.34
C ILE A 126 18.55 -4.10 17.63
N PRO A 127 18.66 -3.88 16.31
CA PRO A 127 17.66 -3.15 15.55
C PRO A 127 16.37 -3.94 15.47
N MET A 128 15.26 -3.23 15.42
CA MET A 128 13.92 -3.79 15.21
C MET A 128 13.27 -2.98 14.10
N VAL A 129 12.73 -3.65 13.07
CA VAL A 129 11.96 -2.96 12.03
C VAL A 129 10.70 -3.74 11.78
N MET A 130 9.56 -3.06 11.82
CA MET A 130 8.30 -3.57 11.29
C MET A 130 8.09 -2.96 9.91
N TYR A 131 8.06 -3.83 8.91
CA TYR A 131 7.87 -3.47 7.51
C TYR A 131 6.49 -3.90 7.05
N TYR A 132 5.73 -2.96 6.49
CA TYR A 132 4.43 -3.19 5.91
C TYR A 132 4.52 -2.91 4.42
N GLU A 133 4.48 -3.97 3.63
CA GLU A 133 4.31 -3.89 2.18
C GLU A 133 2.84 -3.55 1.89
N ASN A 134 2.59 -2.52 1.07
CA ASN A 134 1.25 -2.04 0.76
C ASN A 134 0.39 -1.81 2.02
N TYR A 135 0.84 -0.91 2.88
CA TYR A 135 0.25 -0.67 4.19
C TYR A 135 -1.29 -0.55 4.13
N ASN A 136 -1.97 -1.48 4.83
CA ASN A 136 -3.42 -1.65 4.90
C ASN A 136 -4.13 -1.91 3.53
N ASP A 137 -3.45 -2.53 2.57
CA ASP A 137 -3.92 -2.69 1.18
C ASP A 137 -4.32 -1.35 0.50
N GLY A 138 -3.79 -0.25 1.04
CA GLY A 138 -4.10 1.12 0.65
C GLY A 138 -5.37 1.71 1.27
N TRP A 139 -5.60 2.97 0.94
CA TRP A 139 -6.66 3.81 1.51
C TRP A 139 -7.48 4.44 0.40
N ILE A 140 -8.80 4.27 0.44
CA ILE A 140 -9.71 4.95 -0.48
C ILE A 140 -10.46 6.02 0.29
N ILE A 141 -10.32 7.27 -0.16
CA ILE A 141 -10.80 8.44 0.56
C ILE A 141 -11.68 9.27 -0.38
N PRO A 142 -12.92 9.64 0.02
CA PRO A 142 -13.74 10.57 -0.74
C PRO A 142 -13.01 11.91 -0.93
N HIS A 143 -12.87 12.35 -2.17
CA HIS A 143 -12.15 13.57 -2.52
C HIS A 143 -12.60 14.08 -3.89
N THR A 144 -12.89 15.37 -3.98
CA THR A 144 -13.37 16.04 -5.22
C THR A 144 -12.60 17.32 -5.53
N GLY A 145 -11.62 17.68 -4.69
CA GLY A 145 -10.82 18.89 -4.86
C GLY A 145 -9.94 18.83 -6.10
N GLU A 146 -9.65 19.97 -6.70
CA GLU A 146 -8.68 20.05 -7.82
C GLU A 146 -7.23 19.90 -7.33
N SER A 147 -6.99 20.12 -6.04
CA SER A 147 -5.72 19.93 -5.35
C SER A 147 -5.85 18.87 -4.26
N LEU A 148 -4.81 18.08 -4.04
CA LEU A 148 -4.69 17.09 -2.97
C LEU A 148 -3.43 17.38 -2.17
N THR A 149 -3.56 17.50 -0.85
CA THR A 149 -2.42 17.54 0.06
C THR A 149 -2.41 16.33 0.97
N ILE A 150 -1.33 15.55 0.90
CA ILE A 150 -1.08 14.42 1.80
C ILE A 150 0.07 14.78 2.72
N THR A 151 -0.10 14.58 4.02
CA THR A 151 1.00 14.74 4.98
C THR A 151 1.16 13.46 5.79
N PHE A 152 2.34 12.85 5.74
CA PHE A 152 2.74 11.74 6.60
C PHE A 152 3.48 12.28 7.82
N PHE A 153 3.22 11.69 8.99
CA PHE A 153 3.79 12.19 10.24
C PHE A 153 3.87 11.12 11.32
N ALA A 154 4.68 11.40 12.34
CA ALA A 154 4.62 10.72 13.63
C ALA A 154 4.62 11.72 14.79
N ARG A 155 4.18 11.26 15.96
CA ARG A 155 4.10 12.05 17.20
C ARG A 155 4.45 11.20 18.40
N GLY A 156 5.05 11.83 19.40
CA GLY A 156 5.39 11.16 20.65
C GLY A 156 6.76 10.51 20.63
N LEU A 157 7.41 10.46 19.45
CA LEU A 157 8.65 9.75 19.29
C LEU A 157 9.78 10.40 20.09
N GLN A 158 10.65 9.57 20.62
CA GLN A 158 11.87 9.91 21.31
C GLN A 158 12.96 10.33 20.30
N SER A 159 14.22 10.15 20.66
CA SER A 159 15.33 10.50 19.76
C SER A 159 15.28 9.66 18.48
N LEU A 160 15.78 10.20 17.37
CA LEU A 160 15.82 9.52 16.07
C LEU A 160 16.53 8.15 16.10
N HIS A 161 17.42 7.94 17.08
CA HIS A 161 18.14 6.67 17.26
C HIS A 161 17.37 5.62 18.06
N ASP A 162 16.19 5.96 18.56
CA ASP A 162 15.34 5.07 19.36
C ASP A 162 14.02 4.78 18.67
N GLU A 163 13.40 5.77 18.04
CA GLU A 163 12.09 5.65 17.41
C GLU A 163 12.08 6.49 16.13
N SER A 164 11.91 5.81 15.00
CA SER A 164 11.79 6.48 13.71
C SER A 164 10.90 5.72 12.74
N TRP A 165 10.61 6.35 11.61
CA TRP A 165 9.83 5.78 10.53
C TRP A 165 10.36 6.23 9.17
N ALA A 166 9.94 5.51 8.13
CA ALA A 166 10.18 5.84 6.74
C ALA A 166 9.04 5.32 5.87
N ILE A 167 8.91 5.84 4.65
CA ILE A 167 7.92 5.39 3.66
C ILE A 167 8.57 5.16 2.30
N SER A 168 8.03 4.26 1.52
CA SER A 168 8.44 4.07 0.12
C SER A 168 7.29 3.68 -0.76
N ASP A 169 7.54 3.64 -2.06
CA ASP A 169 6.59 3.21 -3.07
C ASP A 169 5.22 3.85 -2.87
N VAL A 170 5.20 5.18 -2.71
CA VAL A 170 3.97 5.95 -2.62
C VAL A 170 3.35 6.02 -4.02
N PHE A 171 2.14 5.52 -4.13
CA PHE A 171 1.32 5.51 -5.35
C PHE A 171 -0.03 6.15 -5.05
N ILE A 172 -0.47 7.01 -5.96
CA ILE A 172 -1.73 7.75 -5.82
C ILE A 172 -2.50 7.67 -7.14
N ALA A 173 -3.79 7.37 -7.05
CA ALA A 173 -4.71 7.43 -8.18
C ALA A 173 -6.04 8.09 -7.78
N THR A 174 -6.69 8.79 -8.71
CA THR A 174 -8.05 9.32 -8.54
C THR A 174 -9.06 8.47 -9.28
N GLY A 175 -10.32 8.47 -8.86
CA GLY A 175 -11.40 7.83 -9.62
C GLY A 175 -12.81 8.23 -9.19
N ASN A 176 -13.79 7.82 -9.99
CA ASN A 176 -15.22 8.13 -9.78
C ASN A 176 -16.01 6.98 -9.12
N SER A 177 -15.32 5.93 -8.65
CA SER A 177 -15.96 4.77 -8.05
C SER A 177 -15.03 4.12 -7.05
N GLU A 178 -15.43 4.14 -5.78
CA GLU A 178 -14.75 3.44 -4.69
C GLU A 178 -14.58 1.95 -5.03
N ILE A 179 -15.64 1.30 -5.53
CA ILE A 179 -15.61 -0.13 -5.90
C ILE A 179 -14.55 -0.37 -6.97
N ALA A 180 -14.49 0.47 -8.00
CA ALA A 180 -13.50 0.30 -9.07
C ALA A 180 -12.06 0.51 -8.56
N LEU A 181 -11.83 1.51 -7.70
CA LEU A 181 -10.51 1.71 -7.08
C LEU A 181 -10.14 0.56 -6.13
N ASN A 182 -11.12 -0.04 -5.46
CA ASN A 182 -10.90 -1.20 -4.62
C ASN A 182 -10.55 -2.46 -5.45
N GLU A 183 -11.27 -2.69 -6.56
CA GLU A 183 -11.05 -3.82 -7.48
C GLU A 183 -9.67 -3.80 -8.15
N ILE A 184 -9.03 -2.63 -8.27
CA ILE A 184 -7.65 -2.52 -8.74
C ILE A 184 -6.67 -3.24 -7.80
N GLY A 185 -7.00 -3.39 -6.52
CA GLY A 185 -6.07 -3.91 -5.51
C GLY A 185 -4.90 -2.93 -5.29
N ASN A 186 -3.74 -3.45 -4.90
CA ASN A 186 -2.57 -2.62 -4.64
C ASN A 186 -2.12 -1.88 -5.90
N LEU A 187 -2.00 -0.55 -5.80
CA LEU A 187 -1.59 0.27 -6.93
C LEU A 187 -0.18 -0.09 -7.45
N GLN A 188 0.68 -0.60 -6.56
CA GLN A 188 2.03 -1.06 -6.89
C GLN A 188 2.03 -2.30 -7.82
N ASP A 189 0.99 -3.14 -7.76
CA ASP A 189 0.85 -4.35 -8.60
C ASP A 189 0.35 -4.04 -10.02
N VAL A 190 -0.15 -2.83 -10.25
CA VAL A 190 -0.74 -2.45 -11.53
C VAL A 190 0.36 -2.23 -12.56
N SER A 191 0.44 -3.12 -13.54
CA SER A 191 1.40 -3.01 -14.64
C SER A 191 1.31 -1.64 -15.32
N THR A 192 2.41 -0.91 -15.34
CA THR A 192 2.50 0.35 -16.07
C THR A 192 2.82 0.06 -17.55
N PRO A 193 2.23 0.79 -18.52
CA PRO A 193 2.69 0.72 -19.90
C PRO A 193 4.15 1.18 -19.97
N GLY A 194 5.09 0.22 -19.97
CA GLY A 194 6.52 0.48 -19.89
C GLY A 194 7.31 -0.51 -19.02
N ASN A 195 6.66 -1.28 -18.14
CA ASN A 195 7.32 -2.31 -17.34
C ASN A 195 6.98 -3.73 -17.88
N PRO A 196 7.92 -4.41 -18.59
CA PRO A 196 7.61 -5.62 -19.36
C PRO A 196 7.34 -6.89 -18.52
N LEU A 197 7.42 -6.82 -17.18
CA LEU A 197 7.42 -8.03 -16.34
C LEU A 197 6.05 -8.51 -15.83
N VAL A 198 4.96 -7.75 -16.01
CA VAL A 198 3.65 -8.12 -15.41
C VAL A 198 2.64 -8.72 -16.41
N MET A 199 2.94 -8.75 -17.72
CA MET A 199 2.03 -9.31 -18.74
C MET A 199 1.95 -10.85 -18.78
N ALA A 200 2.46 -11.57 -17.78
CA ALA A 200 2.45 -13.04 -17.76
C ALA A 200 1.36 -13.66 -16.85
N GLY A 201 0.65 -12.88 -16.02
CA GLY A 201 -0.21 -13.42 -14.96
C GLY A 201 -1.67 -13.73 -15.32
N LEU A 202 -2.23 -13.18 -16.41
CA LEU A 202 -3.68 -13.23 -16.66
C LEU A 202 -4.14 -14.20 -17.76
N LEU A 203 -3.33 -15.19 -18.12
CA LEU A 203 -3.73 -16.25 -19.06
C LEU A 203 -3.54 -17.65 -18.46
N PHE A 204 -4.35 -18.02 -17.46
CA PHE A 204 -4.59 -19.43 -17.17
C PHE A 204 -5.78 -19.94 -18.01
N PRO A 205 -5.58 -20.97 -18.86
CA PRO A 205 -6.68 -21.53 -19.63
C PRO A 205 -7.52 -22.45 -18.74
N ILE A 206 -8.82 -22.15 -18.65
CA ILE A 206 -9.84 -23.15 -18.31
C ILE A 206 -9.85 -24.19 -19.42
N LEU A 207 -9.16 -25.31 -19.21
CA LEU A 207 -9.27 -26.51 -20.04
C LEU A 207 -9.52 -27.71 -19.11
N TYR A 208 -10.73 -27.77 -18.58
CA TYR A 208 -11.22 -28.94 -17.87
C TYR A 208 -11.66 -30.02 -18.87
N LEU A 209 -10.91 -31.13 -18.84
CA LEU A 209 -11.19 -32.51 -19.25
C LEU A 209 -12.35 -32.78 -20.23
N ILE A 210 -12.00 -33.25 -21.44
CA ILE A 210 -12.73 -34.35 -22.08
C ILE A 210 -11.85 -35.60 -21.96
N ARG A 211 -12.17 -36.46 -20.99
CA ARG A 211 -11.65 -37.84 -20.90
C ARG A 211 -12.08 -38.58 -22.16
N LYS A 212 -11.13 -38.95 -23.03
CA LYS A 212 -11.34 -40.00 -24.03
C LYS A 212 -11.45 -41.33 -23.30
N THR A 213 -12.64 -41.93 -23.30
CA THR A 213 -12.79 -43.37 -23.07
C THR A 213 -12.17 -44.12 -24.26
N LYS A 214 -11.27 -45.06 -23.96
CA LYS A 214 -10.79 -46.09 -24.88
C LYS A 214 -10.94 -47.45 -24.20
N LYS A 215 -12.05 -48.13 -24.48
CA LYS A 215 -12.14 -49.46 -25.08
C LYS A 215 -13.61 -49.87 -25.11
#